data_AF-A0A2E8J659-F1
#
_entry.id   AF-A0A2E8J659-F1
#
_cell.length_a   1.000
_cell.length_b   1.000
_cell.length_c   1.000
_cell.angle_alpha   90.00
_cell.angle_beta   90.00
_cell.angle_gamma   90.00
#
_symmetry.space_group_name_H-M   'P 1'
#
loop_
_entity.id
_entity.type
_entity.pdbx_description
1 polymer ?
#
loop_
_entity_poly.entity_id
_entity_poly.type
_entity_poly.pdbx_seq_one_letter_code
_entity_poly.pdbx_strand_id
1 'polypeptide(L)'
;MKKTAILVGVVFFLTVTLSGAWLFPPLDQLTRTAKAQGYLDYTPDEAITLAYERCSTCHDVEKVLLYCSRCGPPFIVTIHFMKKYIDLTNLDGDHVKPLTDAEAVAITQVWNGLIGNWESDWRVQDMTKLLGKDRALIELLNTPPEERSIEVALADKFAPGSYKEQIQ
;
A
#
# COMPACT_ATOMS: atom_id res chain seq x y z
N MET A 1 50.66 19.87 22.81
CA MET A 1 49.35 20.29 23.37
C MET A 1 48.30 20.62 22.30
N LYS A 2 48.60 21.37 21.23
CA LYS A 2 47.61 21.65 20.16
C LYS A 2 47.14 20.40 19.38
N LYS A 3 48.05 19.46 19.06
CA LYS A 3 47.73 18.25 18.29
C LYS A 3 46.80 17.28 19.05
N THR A 4 46.96 17.17 20.37
CA THR A 4 46.12 16.33 21.23
C THR A 4 44.71 16.89 21.40
N ALA A 5 44.56 18.22 21.49
CA ALA A 5 43.24 18.86 21.54
C ALA A 5 42.44 18.69 20.23
N ILE A 6 43.11 18.77 19.08
CA ILE A 6 42.49 18.50 17.77
C ILE A 6 42.05 17.03 17.68
N LEU A 7 42.90 16.10 18.13
CA LEU A 7 42.60 14.67 18.07
C LEU A 7 41.42 14.30 18.97
N VAL A 8 41.36 14.84 20.19
CA VAL A 8 40.21 14.67 21.10
C VAL A 8 38.94 15.30 20.52
N GLY A 9 39.04 16.49 19.92
CA GLY A 9 37.91 17.14 19.26
C GLY A 9 37.35 16.32 18.08
N VAL A 10 38.23 15.77 17.25
CA VAL A 10 37.83 14.91 16.11
C VAL A 10 37.19 13.62 16.60
N VAL A 11 37.78 12.97 17.62
CA VAL A 11 37.21 11.74 18.20
C VAL A 11 35.84 12.01 18.82
N PHE A 12 35.68 13.11 19.57
CA PHE A 12 34.40 13.49 20.16
C PHE A 12 33.34 13.81 19.09
N PHE A 13 33.73 14.49 18.00
CA PHE A 13 32.80 14.80 16.92
C PHE A 13 32.38 13.55 16.14
N LEU A 14 33.32 12.62 15.91
CA LEU A 14 33.03 11.32 15.30
C LEU A 14 32.11 10.48 16.18
N THR A 15 32.34 10.41 17.50
CA THR A 15 31.47 9.63 18.38
C THR A 15 30.07 10.24 18.45
N VAL A 16 29.94 11.57 18.55
CA VAL A 16 28.61 12.23 18.57
C VAL A 16 27.86 12.05 17.24
N THR A 17 28.53 12.15 16.10
CA THR A 17 27.89 11.94 14.79
C THR A 17 27.50 10.48 14.55
N LEU A 18 28.35 9.52 14.91
CA LEU A 18 28.03 8.08 14.85
C LEU A 18 26.87 7.72 15.81
N SER A 19 26.86 8.29 17.01
CA SER A 19 25.78 8.06 17.99
C SER A 19 24.47 8.69 17.54
N GLY A 20 24.52 9.90 16.99
CA GLY A 20 23.34 10.60 16.44
C GLY A 20 22.72 9.86 15.26
N ALA A 21 23.55 9.32 14.35
CA ALA A 21 23.08 8.53 13.21
C ALA A 21 22.40 7.21 13.62
N TRP A 22 22.70 6.68 14.81
CA TRP A 22 22.05 5.47 15.35
C TRP A 22 20.73 5.72 16.07
N LEU A 23 20.52 6.95 16.57
CA LEU A 23 19.31 7.30 17.34
C LEU A 23 18.12 7.69 16.46
N PHE A 24 18.35 8.04 15.20
CA PHE A 24 17.28 8.37 14.26
C PHE A 24 17.16 7.27 13.21
N PRO A 25 15.96 6.69 13.00
CA PRO A 25 15.75 5.79 11.88
C PRO A 25 16.12 6.52 10.58
N PRO A 26 16.65 5.80 9.58
CA PRO A 26 16.94 6.42 8.28
C PRO A 26 15.68 7.09 7.74
N LEU A 27 15.86 8.24 7.09
CA LEU A 27 14.75 9.08 6.62
C LEU A 27 13.72 8.27 5.81
N ASP A 28 14.18 7.31 5.01
CA ASP A 28 13.33 6.41 4.22
C ASP A 28 12.43 5.49 5.06
N GLN A 29 12.88 5.07 6.24
CA GLN A 29 12.06 4.27 7.14
C GLN A 29 11.01 5.13 7.85
N LEU A 30 11.36 6.39 8.16
CA LEU A 30 10.43 7.35 8.73
C LEU A 30 9.32 7.71 7.72
N THR A 31 9.68 7.96 6.46
CA THR A 31 8.69 8.27 5.40
C THR A 31 7.77 7.08 5.14
N ARG A 32 8.30 5.86 5.05
CA ARG A 32 7.47 4.63 4.92
C ARG A 32 6.50 4.46 6.09
N THR A 33 6.97 4.71 7.32
CA THR A 33 6.13 4.60 8.53
C THR A 33 5.04 5.67 8.53
N ALA A 34 5.39 6.92 8.20
CA ALA A 34 4.44 8.02 8.10
C ALA A 34 3.35 7.75 7.06
N LYS A 35 3.73 7.20 5.88
CA LYS A 35 2.78 6.79 4.84
C LYS A 35 1.87 5.65 5.28
N ALA A 36 2.44 4.60 5.87
CA ALA A 36 1.65 3.48 6.38
C ALA A 36 0.65 3.91 7.47
N GLN A 37 0.97 4.97 8.23
CA GLN A 37 0.08 5.57 9.23
C GLN A 37 -0.90 6.61 8.66
N GLY A 38 -0.83 6.91 7.36
CA GLY A 38 -1.72 7.88 6.68
C GLY A 38 -1.33 9.35 6.87
N TYR A 39 -0.12 9.65 7.35
CA TYR A 39 0.37 11.04 7.48
C TYR A 39 0.91 11.63 6.18
N LEU A 40 1.26 10.77 5.23
CA LEU A 40 1.77 11.13 3.92
C LEU A 40 1.10 10.26 2.87
N ASP A 41 0.79 10.83 1.72
CA ASP A 41 0.21 10.08 0.61
C ASP A 41 1.27 9.25 -0.11
N TYR A 42 0.83 8.13 -0.68
CA TYR A 42 1.64 7.37 -1.62
C TYR A 42 1.62 8.05 -2.99
N THR A 43 2.79 8.15 -3.62
CA THR A 43 2.85 8.42 -5.06
C THR A 43 2.42 7.18 -5.85
N PRO A 44 2.00 7.31 -7.13
CA PRO A 44 1.60 6.16 -7.94
C PRO A 44 2.69 5.08 -8.04
N ASP A 45 3.96 5.45 -8.22
CA ASP A 45 5.06 4.48 -8.36
C ASP A 45 5.37 3.74 -7.04
N GLU A 46 5.27 4.43 -5.91
CA GLU A 46 5.39 3.81 -4.59
C GLU A 46 4.20 2.90 -4.30
N ALA A 47 2.99 3.29 -4.70
CA ALA A 47 1.80 2.48 -4.54
C ALA A 47 1.89 1.20 -5.38
N ILE A 48 2.39 1.28 -6.62
CA ILE A 48 2.67 0.09 -7.45
C ILE A 48 3.65 -0.82 -6.73
N THR A 49 4.78 -0.28 -6.28
CA THR A 49 5.82 -1.06 -5.59
C THR A 49 5.22 -1.76 -4.35
N LEU A 50 4.46 -1.02 -3.55
CA LEU A 50 3.73 -1.55 -2.40
C LEU A 50 2.76 -2.67 -2.80
N ALA A 51 1.93 -2.47 -3.83
CA ALA A 51 0.95 -3.46 -4.26
C ALA A 51 1.61 -4.78 -4.68
N TYR A 52 2.67 -4.71 -5.49
CA TYR A 52 3.41 -5.90 -5.91
C TYR A 52 4.13 -6.57 -4.73
N GLU A 53 4.79 -5.83 -3.86
CA GLU A 53 5.47 -6.39 -2.67
C GLU A 53 4.48 -7.07 -1.71
N ARG A 54 3.35 -6.42 -1.42
CA ARG A 54 2.37 -6.93 -0.45
C ARG A 54 1.60 -8.12 -1.03
N CYS A 55 1.18 -8.07 -2.29
CA CYS A 55 0.47 -9.18 -2.93
C CYS A 55 1.38 -10.38 -3.22
N SER A 56 2.69 -10.17 -3.45
CA SER A 56 3.65 -11.26 -3.66
C SER A 56 4.09 -11.99 -2.39
N THR A 57 3.70 -11.50 -1.20
CA THR A 57 4.09 -12.09 0.08
C THR A 57 3.52 -13.50 0.27
N CYS A 58 2.33 -13.79 -0.26
CA CYS A 58 1.66 -15.08 -0.08
C CYS A 58 1.65 -15.94 -1.35
N HIS A 59 1.57 -15.32 -2.53
CA HIS A 59 1.45 -16.00 -3.82
C HIS A 59 2.17 -15.21 -4.91
N ASP A 60 2.45 -15.83 -6.06
CA ASP A 60 2.88 -15.08 -7.24
C ASP A 60 1.83 -14.04 -7.64
N VAL A 61 2.30 -12.85 -8.05
CA VAL A 61 1.45 -11.75 -8.51
C VAL A 61 0.68 -12.10 -9.77
N GLU A 62 1.11 -13.10 -10.55
CA GLU A 62 0.37 -13.64 -11.70
C GLU A 62 -1.08 -13.99 -11.34
N LYS A 63 -1.35 -14.47 -10.11
CA LYS A 63 -2.73 -14.73 -9.66
C LYS A 63 -3.60 -13.48 -9.64
N VAL A 64 -3.02 -12.32 -9.34
CA VAL A 64 -3.71 -11.03 -9.38
C VAL A 64 -3.93 -10.59 -10.82
N LEU A 65 -2.98 -10.86 -11.72
CA LEU A 65 -3.11 -10.50 -13.15
C LEU A 65 -4.20 -11.30 -13.86
N LEU A 66 -4.45 -12.52 -13.41
CA LEU A 66 -5.53 -13.38 -13.88
C LEU A 66 -6.89 -13.05 -13.23
N TYR A 67 -6.97 -11.98 -12.44
CA TYR A 67 -8.21 -11.57 -11.81
C TYR A 67 -9.25 -11.16 -12.85
N CYS A 68 -10.39 -11.84 -12.84
CA CYS A 68 -11.47 -11.59 -13.79
C CYS A 68 -12.39 -10.48 -13.25
N SER A 69 -12.41 -9.32 -13.93
CA SER A 69 -13.32 -8.20 -13.64
C SER A 69 -14.80 -8.62 -13.60
N ARG A 70 -15.19 -9.55 -14.47
CA ARG A 70 -16.56 -10.02 -14.61
C ARG A 70 -17.03 -10.95 -13.48
N CYS A 71 -16.13 -11.76 -12.95
CA CYS A 71 -16.49 -12.86 -12.04
C CYS A 71 -16.00 -12.64 -10.60
N GLY A 72 -14.98 -11.80 -10.40
CA GLY A 72 -14.44 -11.51 -9.09
C GLY A 72 -15.12 -10.30 -8.43
N PRO A 73 -15.16 -10.25 -7.08
CA PRO A 73 -15.57 -9.03 -6.37
C PRO A 73 -14.68 -7.81 -6.73
N PRO A 74 -15.15 -6.57 -6.53
CA PRO A 74 -14.30 -5.39 -6.67
C PRO A 74 -13.03 -5.49 -5.83
N PHE A 75 -11.91 -4.92 -6.29
CA PHE A 75 -10.66 -4.99 -5.53
C PHE A 75 -10.81 -4.39 -4.13
N ILE A 76 -11.60 -3.35 -3.96
CA ILE A 76 -11.91 -2.77 -2.65
C ILE A 76 -12.47 -3.82 -1.66
N VAL A 77 -13.33 -4.73 -2.13
CA VAL A 77 -13.87 -5.84 -1.34
C VAL A 77 -12.80 -6.91 -1.12
N THR A 78 -12.05 -7.26 -2.17
CA THR A 78 -10.97 -8.25 -2.09
C THR A 78 -9.91 -7.85 -1.06
N ILE A 79 -9.46 -6.60 -1.08
CA ILE A 79 -8.47 -6.05 -0.14
C ILE A 79 -9.01 -6.01 1.28
N HIS A 80 -10.29 -5.68 1.48
CA HIS A 80 -10.93 -5.78 2.79
C HIS A 80 -10.83 -7.20 3.37
N PHE A 81 -11.19 -8.21 2.58
CA PHE A 81 -11.09 -9.60 3.03
C PHE A 81 -9.64 -10.08 3.18
N MET A 82 -8.69 -9.53 2.43
CA MET A 82 -7.26 -9.80 2.65
C MET A 82 -6.79 -9.28 4.01
N LYS A 83 -7.20 -8.08 4.44
CA LYS A 83 -6.91 -7.59 5.81
C LYS A 83 -7.42 -8.60 6.85
N LYS A 84 -8.67 -9.05 6.68
CA LYS A 84 -9.28 -10.00 7.61
C LYS A 84 -8.60 -11.38 7.59
N TYR A 85 -8.20 -11.84 6.41
CA TYR A 85 -7.45 -13.09 6.26
C TYR A 85 -6.11 -13.00 7.00
N ILE A 86 -5.33 -11.94 6.80
CA ILE A 86 -4.07 -11.72 7.50
C ILE A 86 -4.26 -11.74 9.02
N ASP A 87 -5.31 -11.09 9.53
CA ASP A 87 -5.63 -11.11 10.96
C ASP A 87 -5.87 -12.55 11.46
N LEU A 88 -6.65 -13.35 10.73
CA LEU A 88 -6.96 -14.73 11.10
C LEU A 88 -5.71 -15.63 11.02
N THR A 89 -4.97 -15.53 9.93
CA THR A 89 -3.71 -16.25 9.70
C THR A 89 -2.70 -15.94 10.82
N ASN A 90 -2.63 -14.70 11.29
CA ASN A 90 -1.77 -14.34 12.41
C ASN A 90 -2.23 -14.89 13.76
N LEU A 91 -3.53 -15.14 13.94
CA LEU A 91 -4.03 -15.85 15.12
C LEU A 91 -3.63 -17.33 15.11
N ASP A 92 -3.46 -17.92 13.92
CA ASP A 92 -3.02 -19.30 13.72
C ASP A 92 -1.49 -19.48 13.83
N GLY A 93 -0.76 -18.39 14.12
CA GLY A 93 0.69 -18.41 14.40
C GLY A 93 1.56 -18.00 13.21
N ASP A 94 0.97 -17.71 12.05
CA ASP A 94 1.71 -17.05 10.98
C ASP A 94 2.04 -15.61 11.41
N HIS A 95 3.11 -15.03 10.87
CA HIS A 95 3.59 -13.69 11.28
C HIS A 95 3.61 -12.75 10.08
N VAL A 96 2.49 -12.67 9.37
CA VAL A 96 2.30 -11.81 8.20
C VAL A 96 2.06 -10.38 8.68
N LYS A 97 2.86 -9.43 8.19
CA LYS A 97 2.67 -8.00 8.52
C LYS A 97 1.23 -7.58 8.17
N PRO A 98 0.45 -7.00 9.10
CA PRO A 98 -0.89 -6.47 8.81
C PRO A 98 -0.87 -5.37 7.76
N LEU A 99 -1.94 -5.27 6.96
CA LEU A 99 -2.16 -4.16 6.05
C LEU A 99 -2.74 -2.97 6.82
N THR A 100 -2.09 -1.82 6.72
CA THR A 100 -2.67 -0.58 7.27
C THR A 100 -3.79 -0.05 6.38
N ASP A 101 -4.60 0.87 6.91
CA ASP A 101 -5.67 1.51 6.16
C ASP A 101 -5.14 2.27 4.92
N ALA A 102 -4.05 3.01 5.09
CA ALA A 102 -3.40 3.71 3.98
C ALA A 102 -2.82 2.75 2.93
N GLU A 103 -2.19 1.66 3.36
CA GLU A 103 -1.71 0.61 2.45
C GLU A 103 -2.90 -0.01 1.68
N ALA A 104 -4.00 -0.32 2.36
CA ALA A 104 -5.18 -0.92 1.73
C ALA A 104 -5.83 0.00 0.67
N VAL A 105 -5.94 1.29 0.97
CA VAL A 105 -6.46 2.30 0.03
C VAL A 105 -5.55 2.43 -1.19
N ALA A 106 -4.23 2.54 -0.98
CA ALA A 106 -3.27 2.67 -2.08
C ALA A 106 -3.26 1.43 -2.99
N ILE A 107 -3.25 0.23 -2.40
CA ILE A 107 -3.25 -1.04 -3.15
C ILE A 107 -4.55 -1.20 -3.96
N THR A 108 -5.70 -0.83 -3.37
CA THR A 108 -6.99 -0.89 -4.07
C THR A 108 -6.97 -0.03 -5.33
N GLN A 109 -6.52 1.23 -5.22
CA GLN A 109 -6.43 2.14 -6.35
C GLN A 109 -5.46 1.65 -7.44
N VAL A 110 -4.35 1.00 -7.06
CA VAL A 110 -3.41 0.41 -8.02
C VAL A 110 -4.07 -0.66 -8.86
N TRP A 111 -4.74 -1.63 -8.23
CA TRP A 111 -5.35 -2.74 -8.96
C TRP A 111 -6.56 -2.28 -9.77
N ASN A 112 -7.36 -1.34 -9.25
CA ASN A 112 -8.41 -0.66 -10.00
C ASN A 112 -7.83 0.01 -11.27
N GLY A 113 -6.73 0.75 -11.13
CA GLY A 113 -6.11 1.45 -12.26
C GLY A 113 -5.47 0.51 -13.27
N LEU A 114 -4.74 -0.52 -12.82
CA LEU A 114 -3.95 -1.40 -13.69
C LEU A 114 -4.76 -2.52 -14.36
N ILE A 115 -5.76 -3.06 -13.68
CA ILE A 115 -6.55 -4.22 -14.16
C ILE A 115 -7.96 -3.76 -14.56
N GLY A 116 -8.55 -2.90 -13.76
CA GLY A 116 -9.87 -2.33 -14.02
C GLY A 116 -10.65 -2.11 -12.72
N ASN A 117 -11.54 -1.13 -12.75
CA ASN A 117 -12.48 -0.86 -11.68
C ASN A 117 -13.89 -1.25 -12.14
N TRP A 118 -14.52 -2.20 -11.45
CA TRP A 118 -15.91 -2.63 -11.69
C TRP A 118 -16.76 -2.44 -10.44
N GLU A 119 -16.39 -1.50 -9.56
CA GLU A 119 -17.23 -1.06 -8.43
C GLU A 119 -18.61 -0.57 -8.92
N SER A 120 -18.69 0.01 -10.12
CA SER A 120 -19.95 0.46 -10.74
C SER A 120 -20.93 -0.67 -11.05
N ASP A 121 -20.44 -1.90 -11.24
CA ASP A 121 -21.27 -3.08 -11.54
C ASP A 121 -21.92 -3.66 -10.28
N TRP A 122 -21.49 -3.17 -9.11
CA TRP A 122 -21.96 -3.60 -7.80
C TRP A 122 -22.79 -2.51 -7.13
N ARG A 123 -23.82 -2.93 -6.37
CA ARG A 123 -24.59 -1.96 -5.56
C ARG A 123 -23.72 -1.46 -4.42
N VAL A 124 -23.62 -0.14 -4.27
CA VAL A 124 -22.88 0.52 -3.18
C VAL A 124 -23.30 0.01 -1.80
N GLN A 125 -24.58 -0.30 -1.60
CA GLN A 125 -25.11 -0.85 -0.34
C GLN A 125 -24.53 -2.24 -0.03
N ASP A 126 -24.37 -3.09 -1.05
CA ASP A 126 -23.81 -4.44 -0.91
C ASP A 126 -22.31 -4.37 -0.64
N MET A 127 -21.59 -3.51 -1.35
CA MET A 127 -20.17 -3.24 -1.07
C MET A 127 -19.97 -2.70 0.34
N THR A 128 -20.74 -1.69 0.75
CA THR A 128 -20.67 -1.12 2.11
C THR A 128 -20.91 -2.18 3.18
N LYS A 129 -21.88 -3.09 2.97
CA LYS A 129 -22.15 -4.21 3.86
C LYS A 129 -20.96 -5.17 3.95
N LEU A 130 -20.31 -5.47 2.83
CA LEU A 130 -19.14 -6.34 2.78
C LEU A 130 -17.92 -5.71 3.45
N LEU A 131 -17.70 -4.40 3.26
CA LEU A 131 -16.62 -3.64 3.92
C LEU A 131 -16.83 -3.48 5.44
N GLY A 132 -18.07 -3.62 5.90
CA GLY A 132 -18.43 -3.64 7.32
C GLY A 132 -18.06 -2.32 8.02
N LYS A 133 -16.97 -2.34 8.81
CA LYS A 133 -16.48 -1.18 9.58
C LYS A 133 -15.18 -0.59 9.04
N ASP A 134 -14.74 -1.02 7.86
CA ASP A 134 -13.50 -0.55 7.24
C ASP A 134 -13.67 0.87 6.72
N ARG A 135 -13.46 1.86 7.59
CA ARG A 135 -13.76 3.27 7.31
C ARG A 135 -12.95 3.81 6.14
N ALA A 136 -11.67 3.45 6.03
CA ALA A 136 -10.81 3.94 4.96
C ALA A 136 -11.25 3.43 3.59
N LEU A 137 -11.64 2.16 3.49
CA LEU A 137 -12.19 1.63 2.23
C LEU A 137 -13.60 2.15 1.96
N ILE A 138 -14.44 2.33 2.98
CA ILE A 138 -15.76 2.97 2.80
C ILE A 138 -15.60 4.42 2.32
N GLU A 139 -14.62 5.16 2.83
CA GLU A 139 -14.31 6.51 2.36
C GLU A 139 -13.87 6.48 0.90
N LEU A 140 -12.94 5.59 0.54
CA LEU A 140 -12.53 5.38 -0.85
C LEU A 140 -13.70 5.01 -1.77
N LEU A 141 -14.62 4.15 -1.33
CA LEU A 141 -15.82 3.78 -2.09
C LEU A 141 -16.70 5.00 -2.39
N ASN A 142 -16.77 5.94 -1.45
CA ASN A 142 -17.54 7.17 -1.61
C ASN A 142 -16.77 8.27 -2.35
N THR A 143 -15.45 8.13 -2.52
CA THR A 143 -14.64 9.00 -3.36
C THR A 143 -14.86 8.66 -4.84
N PRO A 144 -15.30 9.62 -5.67
CA PRO A 144 -15.44 9.41 -7.12
C PRO A 144 -14.13 8.94 -7.76
N PRO A 145 -14.15 8.01 -8.74
CA PRO A 145 -12.92 7.51 -9.38
C PRO A 145 -11.98 8.60 -9.92
N GLU A 146 -12.54 9.70 -10.44
CA GLU A 146 -11.80 10.86 -10.94
C GLU A 146 -11.04 11.64 -9.86
N GLU A 147 -11.36 11.44 -8.59
CA GLU A 147 -10.68 12.04 -7.44
C GLU A 147 -9.64 11.09 -6.81
N ARG A 148 -9.57 9.83 -7.27
CA ARG A 148 -8.65 8.81 -6.77
C ARG A 148 -7.28 8.93 -7.45
N SER A 149 -6.41 9.75 -6.87
CA SER A 149 -5.14 10.18 -7.48
C SER A 149 -4.26 9.06 -8.05
N ILE A 150 -4.17 7.92 -7.36
CA ILE A 150 -3.37 6.77 -7.84
C ILE A 150 -4.10 6.06 -8.98
N GLU A 151 -5.40 5.85 -8.85
CA GLU A 151 -6.22 5.17 -9.87
C GLU A 151 -6.20 5.96 -11.20
N VAL A 152 -6.41 7.28 -11.12
CA VAL A 152 -6.37 8.19 -12.28
C VAL A 152 -4.99 8.20 -12.94
N ALA A 153 -3.91 8.26 -12.15
CA ALA A 153 -2.54 8.24 -12.68
C ALA A 153 -2.19 6.93 -13.41
N LEU A 154 -2.97 5.87 -13.20
CA LEU A 154 -2.78 4.55 -13.77
C LEU A 154 -3.86 4.18 -14.80
N ALA A 155 -4.83 5.04 -15.07
CA ALA A 155 -5.97 4.76 -15.93
C ALA A 155 -5.59 4.32 -17.35
N ASP A 156 -4.51 4.88 -17.91
CA ASP A 156 -3.98 4.51 -19.24
C ASP A 156 -2.84 3.48 -19.19
N LYS A 157 -2.54 2.97 -17.99
CA LYS A 157 -1.53 1.93 -17.78
C LYS A 157 -2.19 0.55 -17.66
N PHE A 158 -1.36 -0.48 -17.84
CA PHE A 158 -1.76 -1.87 -17.80
C PHE A 158 -0.69 -2.66 -17.05
N ALA A 159 -1.10 -3.61 -16.21
CA ALA A 159 -0.16 -4.57 -15.67
C ALA A 159 0.21 -5.60 -16.77
N PRO A 160 1.51 -5.83 -17.07
CA PRO A 160 1.90 -6.81 -18.09
C PRO A 160 1.30 -8.18 -17.80
N GLY A 161 0.56 -8.76 -18.75
CA GLY A 161 -0.11 -10.05 -18.58
C GLY A 161 -1.53 -9.98 -18.02
N SER A 162 -2.03 -8.80 -17.66
CA SER A 162 -3.45 -8.61 -17.31
C SER A 162 -4.33 -8.43 -18.55
N TYR A 163 -5.58 -8.93 -18.48
CA TYR A 163 -6.65 -8.53 -19.39
C TYR A 163 -7.36 -7.31 -18.79
N LYS A 164 -7.26 -6.15 -19.44
CA LYS A 164 -8.06 -4.96 -19.09
C LYS A 164 -9.19 -4.82 -20.10
N GLU A 165 -10.41 -4.88 -19.60
CA GLU A 165 -11.60 -4.62 -20.41
C GLU A 165 -11.55 -3.14 -20.83
N GLN A 166 -11.39 -2.90 -22.14
CA GLN A 166 -11.54 -1.55 -22.68
C GLN A 166 -13.02 -1.21 -22.67
N ILE A 167 -13.44 -0.36 -21.73
CA ILE A 167 -14.77 0.24 -21.76
C ILE A 167 -14.79 1.15 -22.99
N GLN A 168 -15.51 0.74 -24.04
CA GLN A 168 -15.83 1.57 -25.21
C GLN A 168 -16.97 2.53 -24.90
#